data_AF-A0A1U7CI60-F1
#
_entry.id   AF-A0A1U7CI60-F1
#
_cell.length_a   1.000
_cell.length_b   1.000
_cell.length_c   1.000
_cell.angle_alpha   90.00
_cell.angle_beta   90.00
_cell.angle_gamma   90.00
#
_symmetry.space_group_name_H-M   'P 1'
#
loop_
_entity.id
_entity.type
_entity.pdbx_description
1 polymer ?
#
loop_
_entity_poly.entity_id
_entity_poly.type
_entity_poly.pdbx_seq_one_letter_code
_entity_poly.pdbx_strand_id
1 'polypeptide(L)'
;MDDWPFADPPNVMTVTMQQIVHGGEPILLVCHDADDGSWQFLTGGSFHVTDGKLVTLRSMVERDSSLAELADLPVGWQAWRERRGSPWERGPVDSAEDQ
;
A
#
# COMPACT_ATOMS: atom_id res chain seq x y z
N MET A 1 22.15 -4.61 -10.07
CA MET A 1 20.89 -5.17 -10.60
C MET A 1 19.86 -4.79 -9.57
N ASP A 2 18.99 -3.84 -9.90
CA ASP A 2 17.89 -3.43 -9.04
C ASP A 2 16.97 -4.64 -8.85
N ASP A 3 17.08 -5.30 -7.69
CA ASP A 3 16.25 -6.45 -7.30
C ASP A 3 14.85 -5.95 -6.96
N TRP A 4 14.13 -5.53 -8.01
CA TRP A 4 12.79 -4.97 -7.90
C TRP A 4 11.76 -6.11 -7.97
N PRO A 5 11.02 -6.40 -6.88
CA PRO A 5 10.20 -7.61 -6.80
C PRO A 5 8.81 -7.44 -7.44
N PHE A 6 8.36 -6.20 -7.68
CA PHE A 6 7.01 -5.94 -8.21
C PHE A 6 6.97 -6.11 -9.73
N ALA A 7 5.82 -6.55 -10.23
CA ALA A 7 5.53 -6.58 -11.66
C ALA A 7 5.41 -5.16 -12.23
N ASP A 8 4.87 -4.23 -11.44
CA ASP A 8 4.76 -2.82 -11.81
C ASP A 8 6.12 -2.12 -11.81
N PRO A 9 6.35 -1.14 -12.69
CA PRO A 9 7.61 -0.42 -12.72
C PRO A 9 7.79 0.44 -11.45
N PRO A 10 9.03 0.66 -10.97
CA PRO A 10 9.30 1.39 -9.73
C PRO A 10 8.77 2.84 -9.70
N ASN A 11 8.54 3.44 -10.87
CA ASN A 11 7.98 4.78 -11.03
C ASN A 11 6.45 4.81 -11.18
N VAL A 12 5.74 3.69 -11.01
CA VAL A 12 4.28 3.68 -10.97
C VAL A 12 3.79 4.59 -9.84
N MET A 13 2.73 5.35 -10.11
CA MET A 13 2.16 6.28 -9.15
C MET A 13 1.23 5.52 -8.23
N THR A 14 1.39 5.75 -6.93
CA THR A 14 0.64 5.10 -5.88
C THR A 14 0.08 6.14 -4.94
N VAL A 15 -1.12 5.89 -4.42
CA VAL A 15 -1.76 6.77 -3.44
C VAL A 15 -1.24 6.43 -2.05
N THR A 16 -0.97 7.45 -1.24
CA THR A 16 -0.55 7.30 0.16
C THR A 16 -1.12 8.43 1.01
N MET A 17 -1.02 8.31 2.33
CA MET A 17 -1.29 9.42 3.25
C MET A 17 -0.05 10.28 3.53
N GLN A 18 -0.24 11.58 3.69
CA GLN A 18 0.80 12.55 4.03
C GLN A 18 1.44 12.24 5.39
N GLN A 19 0.68 11.70 6.35
CA GLN A 19 1.20 11.19 7.62
C GLN A 19 2.31 10.12 7.42
N ILE A 20 2.15 9.23 6.43
CA ILE A 20 3.16 8.22 6.08
C ILE A 20 4.37 8.89 5.43
N VAL A 21 4.14 9.83 4.51
CA VAL A 21 5.20 10.53 3.78
C VAL A 21 6.07 11.39 4.71
N HIS A 22 5.51 12.01 5.73
CA HIS A 22 6.28 12.74 6.76
C HIS A 22 6.86 11.83 7.84
N GLY A 23 6.54 10.54 7.85
CA GLY A 23 7.03 9.57 8.83
C GLY A 23 6.41 9.68 10.21
N GLY A 24 5.24 10.31 10.33
CA GLY A 24 4.48 10.35 11.57
C GLY A 24 3.79 9.02 11.87
N GLU A 25 3.37 8.29 10.84
CA GLU A 25 2.60 7.05 10.98
C GLU A 25 3.16 5.93 10.07
N PRO A 26 3.07 4.67 10.51
CA PRO A 26 3.45 3.52 9.69
C PRO A 26 2.38 3.16 8.66
N ILE A 27 2.79 2.47 7.60
CA ILE A 27 1.86 1.82 6.66
C ILE A 27 1.25 0.62 7.37
N LEU A 28 -0.05 0.56 7.52
CA LEU A 28 -0.73 -0.55 8.18
C LEU A 28 -1.72 -1.27 7.28
N LEU A 29 -2.13 -0.65 6.18
CA LEU A 29 -3.02 -1.21 5.18
C LEU A 29 -2.49 -0.89 3.79
N VAL A 30 -2.49 -1.89 2.93
CA VAL A 30 -2.11 -1.81 1.52
C VAL A 30 -3.24 -2.37 0.71
N CYS A 31 -3.73 -1.62 -0.26
CA CYS A 31 -4.77 -2.09 -1.18
C CYS A 31 -4.22 -2.10 -2.59
N HIS A 32 -4.48 -3.19 -3.31
CA HIS A 32 -4.26 -3.29 -4.74
C HIS A 32 -5.63 -3.17 -5.40
N ASP A 33 -5.96 -1.98 -5.87
CA ASP A 33 -7.29 -1.63 -6.36
C ASP A 33 -7.75 -2.57 -7.48
N ALA A 34 -9.02 -3.00 -7.44
CA ALA A 34 -9.55 -3.98 -8.39
C ALA A 34 -9.87 -3.38 -9.77
N ASP A 35 -10.12 -2.08 -9.85
CA ASP A 35 -10.61 -1.40 -11.06
C ASP A 35 -9.45 -0.96 -11.96
N ASP A 36 -8.43 -0.32 -11.37
CA ASP A 36 -7.28 0.23 -12.09
C ASP A 36 -5.96 -0.50 -11.80
N GLY A 37 -5.91 -1.41 -10.82
CA GLY A 37 -4.65 -2.04 -10.39
C GLY A 37 -3.72 -1.06 -9.65
N SER A 38 -4.24 0.08 -9.23
CA SER A 38 -3.48 1.10 -8.52
C SER A 38 -3.18 0.68 -7.08
N TRP A 39 -1.96 0.95 -6.62
CA TRP A 39 -1.55 0.69 -5.24
C TRP A 39 -1.92 1.84 -4.31
N GLN A 40 -2.45 1.50 -3.14
CA GLN A 40 -2.80 2.44 -2.08
C GLN A 40 -2.14 2.04 -0.76
N PHE A 41 -1.44 2.98 -0.11
CA PHE A 41 -0.77 2.78 1.18
C PHE A 41 -1.40 3.66 2.26
N LEU A 42 -2.03 3.03 3.24
CA LEU A 42 -2.89 3.68 4.21
C LEU A 42 -2.39 3.46 5.64
N THR A 43 -2.69 4.44 6.51
CA THR A 43 -2.59 4.26 7.95
C THR A 43 -3.81 3.49 8.44
N GLY A 44 -3.67 2.70 9.49
CA GLY A 44 -4.76 1.87 10.04
C GLY A 44 -5.76 2.66 10.88
N GLY A 45 -5.67 3.98 10.87
CA GLY A 45 -6.50 4.89 11.67
C GLY A 45 -7.40 5.78 10.82
N SER A 46 -7.99 6.79 11.45
CA SER A 46 -8.78 7.80 10.75
C SER A 46 -7.89 8.64 9.83
N PHE A 47 -8.10 8.53 8.52
CA PHE A 47 -7.50 9.39 7.52
C PHE A 47 -8.54 10.34 6.92
N HIS A 48 -8.10 11.53 6.53
CA HIS A 48 -8.91 12.45 5.73
C HIS A 48 -8.45 12.35 4.27
N VAL A 49 -9.39 12.33 3.33
CA VAL A 49 -9.08 12.26 1.89
C VAL A 49 -8.15 13.38 1.43
N THR A 50 -8.18 14.54 2.11
CA THR A 50 -7.30 15.69 1.84
C THR A 50 -5.83 15.46 2.17
N ASP A 51 -5.53 14.43 2.97
CA ASP A 51 -4.16 14.03 3.33
C ASP A 51 -3.53 13.13 2.25
N GLY A 52 -4.28 12.76 1.21
CA GLY A 52 -3.81 11.96 0.09
C GLY A 52 -2.64 12.60 -0.65
N LYS A 53 -1.59 11.82 -0.89
CA LYS A 53 -0.42 12.17 -1.71
C LYS A 53 -0.22 11.11 -2.78
N LEU A 54 0.29 11.54 -3.93
CA LEU A 54 0.79 10.66 -4.97
C LEU A 54 2.30 10.59 -4.85
N VAL A 55 2.80 9.37 -4.74
CA VAL A 55 4.23 9.08 -4.72
C VAL A 55 4.53 7.92 -5.67
N THR A 56 5.80 7.58 -5.84
CA THR A 56 6.16 6.37 -6.58
C THR A 56 6.15 5.15 -5.67
N LEU A 57 5.84 3.98 -6.23
CA LEU A 57 5.93 2.70 -5.52
C LEU A 57 7.33 2.48 -4.94
N ARG A 58 8.38 2.85 -5.69
CA ARG A 58 9.77 2.80 -5.20
C ARG A 58 9.96 3.60 -3.92
N SER A 59 9.45 4.83 -3.85
CA SER A 59 9.60 5.65 -2.65
C SER A 59 8.92 5.04 -1.43
N MET A 60 7.85 4.27 -1.62
CA MET A 60 7.21 3.52 -0.54
C MET A 60 8.04 2.32 -0.11
N VAL A 61 8.53 1.52 -1.04
CA VAL A 61 9.38 0.34 -0.76
C VAL A 61 10.71 0.74 -0.11
N GLU A 62 11.32 1.86 -0.53
CA GLU A 62 12.53 2.41 0.10
C GLU A 62 12.26 2.89 1.54
N ARG A 63 11.04 3.33 1.83
CA ARG A 63 10.60 3.77 3.17
C ARG A 63 10.21 2.60 4.06
N ASP A 64 9.64 1.55 3.48
CA ASP A 64 9.27 0.32 4.17
C ASP A 64 9.58 -0.91 3.31
N SER A 65 10.71 -1.55 3.61
CA SER A 65 11.18 -2.72 2.86
C SER A 65 10.28 -3.95 3.03
N SER A 66 9.41 -4.00 4.05
CA SER A 66 8.44 -5.10 4.20
C SER A 66 7.37 -5.10 3.11
N LEU A 67 7.22 -3.98 2.36
CA LEU A 67 6.32 -3.94 1.21
C LEU A 67 6.77 -4.88 0.08
N ALA A 68 8.07 -5.22 0.02
CA ALA A 68 8.58 -6.19 -0.95
C ALA A 68 7.91 -7.57 -0.79
N GLU A 69 7.44 -7.91 0.42
CA GLU A 69 6.70 -9.15 0.70
C GLU A 69 5.29 -9.15 0.08
N LEU A 70 4.80 -7.98 -0.31
CA LEU A 70 3.50 -7.79 -0.95
C LEU A 70 3.62 -7.70 -2.47
N ALA A 71 4.80 -7.88 -3.06
CA ALA A 71 4.98 -7.76 -4.50
C ALA A 71 4.15 -8.77 -5.32
N ASP A 72 3.76 -9.90 -4.71
CA ASP A 72 2.83 -10.88 -5.29
C ASP A 72 1.34 -10.64 -4.96
N LEU A 73 1.00 -9.51 -4.31
CA LEU A 73 -0.38 -9.22 -3.92
C LEU A 73 -1.26 -9.09 -5.18
N PRO A 74 -2.32 -9.90 -5.32
CA PRO A 74 -3.18 -9.85 -6.50
C PRO A 74 -3.97 -8.54 -6.57
N VAL A 75 -4.34 -8.14 -7.78
CA VAL A 75 -5.35 -7.09 -8.01
C VAL A 75 -6.65 -7.46 -7.28
N GLY A 76 -7.27 -6.50 -6.61
CA GLY A 76 -8.47 -6.70 -5.79
C GLY A 76 -8.20 -7.35 -4.43
N TRP A 77 -6.94 -7.39 -3.98
CA TRP A 77 -6.58 -7.83 -2.63
C TRP A 77 -6.06 -6.68 -1.79
N GLN A 78 -6.18 -6.85 -0.48
CA GLN A 78 -5.61 -5.99 0.52
C GLN A 78 -4.69 -6.78 1.45
N ALA A 79 -3.71 -6.09 2.00
CA ALA A 79 -2.86 -6.58 3.06
C ALA A 79 -2.86 -5.61 4.24
N TRP A 80 -2.94 -6.12 5.46
CA TRP A 80 -2.95 -5.32 6.67
C TRP A 80 -2.01 -5.88 7.73
N ARG A 81 -1.62 -5.05 8.69
CA ARG A 81 -0.80 -5.44 9.84
C ARG A 81 -1.10 -4.57 11.05
N GLU A 82 -0.88 -5.10 12.24
CA GLU A 82 -1.14 -4.37 13.49
C GLU A 82 -0.17 -3.20 13.73
N ARG A 83 1.09 -3.34 13.33
CA ARG A 83 2.15 -2.35 13.55
C ARG A 83 3.30 -2.51 12.56
N ARG A 84 4.19 -1.51 12.49
CA ARG A 84 5.42 -1.58 11.69
C ARG A 84 6.26 -2.81 12.08
N GLY A 85 6.58 -3.64 11.08
CA GLY A 85 7.38 -4.85 11.25
C GLY A 85 6.61 -6.08 11.75
N SER A 86 5.29 -5.98 12.00
CA SER A 86 4.45 -7.17 12.10
C SER A 86 4.29 -7.83 10.72
N PRO A 87 4.09 -9.15 10.66
CA PRO A 87 3.82 -9.84 9.40
C PRO A 87 2.55 -9.30 8.75
N TRP A 88 2.53 -9.30 7.42
CA TRP A 88 1.35 -8.92 6.66
C TRP A 88 0.33 -10.04 6.66
N GLU A 89 -0.90 -9.71 7.03
CA GLU A 89 -2.08 -10.49 6.74
C GLU A 89 -2.62 -10.04 5.39
N ARG A 90 -3.21 -10.96 4.61
CA ARG A 90 -3.72 -10.68 3.27
C ARG A 90 -5.06 -11.33 3.05
N GLY A 91 -5.91 -10.66 2.29
CA GLY A 91 -7.22 -11.18 1.91
C GLY A 91 -7.77 -10.43 0.69
N PRO A 92 -8.78 -10.98 0.01
CA PRO A 92 -9.51 -10.24 -1.00
C PRO A 92 -10.09 -8.98 -0.37
N VAL A 93 -10.07 -7.87 -1.11
CA VAL A 93 -10.92 -6.71 -0.78
C VAL A 93 -12.34 -7.23 -0.95
N ASP A 94 -13.04 -7.41 0.16
CA ASP A 94 -14.42 -7.84 0.14
C ASP A 94 -15.21 -6.71 -0.52
N SER A 95 -15.53 -6.87 -1.81
CA SER A 95 -16.51 -6.05 -2.51
C SER A 95 -17.92 -6.37 -1.97
N ALA A 96 -18.12 -6.37 -0.66
CA ALA A 96 -19.44 -6.27 -0.07
C ALA A 96 -19.85 -4.80 -0.03
N GLU A 97 -19.97 -4.21 -1.21
CA GLU A 97 -21.03 -3.22 -1.45
C GLU A 97 -22.06 -3.90 -2.35
N ASP A 98 -22.82 -4.84 -1.79
CA ASP A 98 -24.20 -4.98 -2.21
C ASP A 98 -25.03 -4.01 -1.34
N GLN A 99 -25.37 -2.88 -1.99
CA GLN A 99 -26.41 -1.87 -1.68
C GLN A 99 -26.07 -0.61 -0.88
#